data_AF-Q649U5-F1
#
_entry.id   AF-Q649U5-F1
#
_cell.length_a   1.000
_cell.length_b   1.000
_cell.length_c   1.000
_cell.angle_alpha   90.00
_cell.angle_beta   90.00
_cell.angle_gamma   90.00
#
_symmetry.space_group_name_H-M   'P 1'
#
loop_
_entity.id
_entity.type
_entity.pdbx_description
1 polymer ?
#
loop_
_entity_poly.entity_id
_entity_poly.type
_entity_poly.pdbx_seq_one_letter_code
_entity_poly.pdbx_strand_id
1 'polypeptide(L)'
;MNMVTMSKVYFVEAKDGIIENLEVLLEKAGVSNLTGVTAVKAHMGERKNKTFIQPSYVKRIVEVLKINGGDPFVTDTTTMYKAKRYTARVYYRTAFAHGFLPSYLDCPVIIADGLKDEGVQVNEQVEIAKSIYDSDAMLVLSHATGHSAASFGGAISVGR
;
A
#
# COMPACT_ATOMS: atom_id res chain seq x y z
N MET A 1 14.25 -19.76 22.08
CA MET A 1 15.13 -18.59 22.00
C MET A 1 14.73 -17.84 20.73
N ASN A 2 13.87 -16.82 20.86
CA ASN A 2 13.38 -16.10 19.67
C ASN A 2 14.51 -15.21 19.15
N MET A 3 15.06 -15.56 17.98
CA MET A 3 15.89 -14.63 17.23
C MET A 3 15.02 -13.46 16.81
N VAL A 4 15.19 -12.31 17.46
CA VAL A 4 14.67 -11.05 16.94
C VAL A 4 15.55 -10.71 15.73
N THR A 5 15.08 -11.07 14.54
CA THR A 5 15.69 -10.62 13.29
C THR A 5 15.53 -9.11 13.19
N MET A 6 16.65 -8.39 13.17
CA MET A 6 16.67 -6.95 12.89
C MET A 6 16.08 -6.69 11.51
N SER A 7 15.14 -5.75 11.41
CA SER A 7 14.60 -5.30 10.13
C SER A 7 15.70 -4.70 9.26
N LYS A 8 15.84 -5.19 8.03
CA LYS A 8 16.76 -4.61 7.05
C LYS A 8 16.15 -3.33 6.48
N VAL A 9 16.85 -2.22 6.61
CA VAL A 9 16.42 -0.92 6.08
C VAL A 9 17.36 -0.52 4.95
N TYR A 10 16.80 -0.21 3.79
CA TYR A 10 17.53 0.26 2.62
C TYR A 10 17.25 1.74 2.41
N PHE A 11 18.30 2.52 2.17
CA PHE A 11 18.20 3.94 1.89
C PHE A 11 18.63 4.21 0.46
N VAL A 12 17.94 5.12 -0.20
CA VAL A 12 18.35 5.67 -1.49
C VAL A 12 18.18 7.18 -1.48
N GLU A 13 19.11 7.88 -2.10
CA GLU A 13 19.08 9.33 -2.17
C GLU A 13 18.04 9.77 -3.21
N ALA A 14 17.15 10.68 -2.83
CA ALA A 14 16.12 11.22 -3.71
C ALA A 14 16.68 12.31 -4.65
N LYS A 15 17.73 11.97 -5.42
CA LYS A 15 18.26 12.77 -6.53
C LYS A 15 17.59 12.37 -7.85
N ASP A 16 18.02 12.96 -8.97
CA ASP A 16 17.60 12.56 -10.32
C ASP A 16 17.60 11.03 -10.47
N GLY A 17 16.57 10.48 -11.11
CA GLY A 17 16.42 9.04 -11.31
C GLY A 17 15.81 8.27 -10.12
N ILE A 18 14.83 8.86 -9.42
CA ILE A 18 14.17 8.23 -8.28
C ILE A 18 13.47 6.90 -8.63
N ILE A 19 13.08 6.73 -9.89
CA ILE A 19 12.40 5.52 -10.39
C ILE A 19 13.41 4.37 -10.51
N GLU A 20 14.56 4.64 -11.11
CA GLU A 20 15.67 3.70 -11.26
C GLU A 20 16.22 3.29 -9.88
N ASN A 21 16.34 4.27 -8.99
CA ASN A 21 16.74 4.07 -7.60
C ASN A 21 15.75 3.19 -6.82
N LEU A 22 14.46 3.28 -7.12
CA LEU A 22 13.41 2.47 -6.50
C LEU A 22 13.51 1.00 -6.93
N GLU A 23 13.85 0.72 -8.19
CA GLU A 23 14.06 -0.64 -8.68
C GLU A 23 15.20 -1.34 -7.93
N VAL A 24 16.35 -0.67 -7.83
CA VAL A 24 17.51 -1.17 -7.08
C VAL A 24 17.16 -1.44 -5.61
N LEU A 25 16.31 -0.59 -5.02
CA LEU A 25 15.85 -0.77 -3.65
C LEU A 25 14.92 -1.98 -3.51
N LEU A 26 13.99 -2.19 -4.45
CA LEU A 26 13.09 -3.34 -4.47
C LEU A 26 13.87 -4.64 -4.65
N GLU A 27 14.86 -4.68 -5.55
CA GLU A 27 15.75 -5.83 -5.72
C GLU A 27 16.47 -6.18 -4.41
N LYS A 28 17.09 -5.19 -3.76
CA LYS A 28 17.75 -5.39 -2.46
C LYS A 28 16.79 -5.80 -1.35
N ALA A 29 15.56 -5.30 -1.39
CA ALA A 29 14.50 -5.69 -0.46
C ALA A 29 13.98 -7.11 -0.70
N GLY A 30 14.39 -7.77 -1.79
CA GLY A 30 14.01 -9.13 -2.10
C GLY A 30 12.65 -9.21 -2.79
N VAL A 31 12.35 -8.28 -3.70
CA VAL A 31 11.13 -8.28 -4.52
C VAL A 31 10.90 -9.59 -5.28
N SER A 32 11.97 -10.33 -5.59
CA SER A 32 11.90 -11.68 -6.18
C SER A 32 11.21 -12.73 -5.30
N ASN A 33 11.06 -12.46 -3.99
CA ASN A 33 10.31 -13.32 -3.09
C ASN A 33 8.81 -12.95 -3.01
N LEU A 34 8.40 -11.85 -3.64
CA LEU A 34 7.01 -11.38 -3.66
C LEU A 34 6.28 -11.95 -4.87
N THR A 35 6.11 -13.27 -4.88
CA THR A 35 5.45 -14.03 -5.96
C THR A 35 4.00 -14.37 -5.60
N GLY A 36 3.15 -14.62 -6.60
CA GLY A 36 1.73 -14.91 -6.37
C GLY A 36 0.91 -13.64 -6.09
N VAL A 37 -0.30 -13.79 -5.54
CA VAL A 37 -1.22 -12.67 -5.32
C VAL A 37 -0.62 -11.71 -4.31
N THR A 38 -0.21 -10.52 -4.77
CA THR A 38 0.58 -9.58 -3.98
C THR A 38 -0.20 -8.30 -3.67
N ALA A 39 -0.51 -8.06 -2.41
CA ALA A 39 -1.16 -6.84 -1.96
C ALA A 39 -0.16 -5.67 -1.93
N VAL A 40 -0.41 -4.61 -2.69
CA VAL A 40 0.36 -3.37 -2.63
C VAL A 40 -0.44 -2.34 -1.85
N LYS A 41 -0.16 -2.21 -0.55
CA LYS A 41 -0.86 -1.26 0.31
C LYS A 41 -0.34 0.16 0.06
N ALA A 42 -1.19 1.06 -0.41
CA ALA A 42 -0.80 2.43 -0.72
C ALA A 42 -1.90 3.44 -0.33
N HIS A 43 -1.56 4.42 0.50
CA HIS A 43 -2.50 5.49 0.83
C HIS A 43 -2.74 6.40 -0.38
N MET A 44 -3.93 6.33 -0.97
CA MET A 44 -4.29 7.01 -2.23
C MET A 44 -4.67 8.49 -2.05
N GLY A 45 -4.47 9.03 -0.85
CA GLY A 45 -4.64 10.44 -0.53
C GLY A 45 -6.02 10.80 -0.01
N GLU A 46 -6.16 12.07 0.39
CA GLU A 46 -7.43 12.67 0.77
C GLU A 46 -7.75 13.85 -0.14
N ARG A 47 -9.03 14.14 -0.41
CA ARG A 47 -9.37 15.29 -1.25
C ARG A 47 -8.75 16.57 -0.68
N LYS A 48 -8.09 17.33 -1.56
CA LYS A 48 -7.32 18.56 -1.27
C LYS A 48 -5.91 18.34 -0.70
N ASN A 49 -5.51 17.09 -0.43
CA ASN A 49 -4.15 16.76 -0.08
C ASN A 49 -3.40 16.19 -1.30
N LYS A 50 -2.15 16.63 -1.50
CA LYS A 50 -1.24 16.15 -2.57
C LYS A 50 -0.01 15.41 -2.04
N THR A 51 0.12 15.26 -0.72
CA THR A 51 1.32 14.71 -0.10
C THR A 51 1.40 13.18 -0.16
N PHE A 52 0.53 12.51 -0.90
CA PHE A 52 0.51 11.05 -1.05
C PHE A 52 1.53 10.58 -2.09
N ILE A 53 1.85 9.27 -2.08
CA ILE A 53 2.75 8.66 -3.07
C ILE A 53 2.11 8.78 -4.44
N GLN A 54 2.83 9.38 -5.40
CA GLN A 54 2.30 9.58 -6.74
C GLN A 54 2.01 8.24 -7.43
N PRO A 55 0.89 8.13 -8.20
CA PRO A 55 0.54 6.89 -8.88
C PRO A 55 1.61 6.40 -9.86
N SER A 56 2.44 7.29 -10.41
CA SER A 56 3.56 6.94 -11.29
C SER A 56 4.59 6.04 -10.60
N TYR A 57 4.89 6.28 -9.32
CA TYR A 57 5.78 5.42 -8.55
C TYR A 57 5.14 4.05 -8.28
N VAL A 58 3.84 4.04 -7.96
CA VAL A 58 3.09 2.80 -7.73
C VAL A 58 3.02 1.96 -9.00
N LYS A 59 2.80 2.59 -10.16
CA LYS A 59 2.84 1.93 -11.47
C LYS A 59 4.17 1.22 -11.69
N ARG A 60 5.30 1.89 -11.41
CA ARG A 60 6.62 1.25 -11.58
C ARG A 60 6.80 0.06 -10.64
N ILE A 61 6.39 0.19 -9.38
CA ILE A 61 6.45 -0.91 -8.41
C ILE A 61 5.64 -2.11 -8.90
N VAL A 62 4.43 -1.88 -9.43
CA VAL A 62 3.59 -2.92 -10.03
C VAL A 62 4.28 -3.60 -11.20
N GLU A 63 4.92 -2.85 -12.09
CA GLU A 63 5.68 -3.41 -13.22
C GLU A 63 6.83 -4.32 -12.74
N VAL A 64 7.60 -3.87 -11.73
CA VAL A 64 8.70 -4.67 -11.15
C VAL A 64 8.17 -5.95 -10.49
N LEU A 65 7.07 -5.87 -9.74
CA LEU A 65 6.45 -7.03 -9.12
C LEU A 65 6.02 -8.07 -10.16
N LYS A 66 5.37 -7.63 -11.24
CA LYS A 66 4.97 -8.50 -12.35
C LYS A 66 6.15 -9.19 -13.02
N ILE A 67 7.24 -8.46 -13.28
CA ILE A 67 8.48 -9.02 -13.85
C ILE A 67 9.05 -10.13 -12.97
N ASN A 68 8.88 -10.02 -11.65
CA ASN A 68 9.37 -10.98 -10.66
C ASN A 68 8.36 -12.10 -10.34
N GLY A 69 7.26 -12.24 -11.08
CA GLY A 69 6.27 -13.32 -10.89
C GLY A 69 5.19 -13.05 -9.85
N GLY A 70 5.04 -11.79 -9.41
CA GLY A 70 3.91 -11.35 -8.62
C GLY A 70 2.66 -11.08 -9.46
N ASP A 71 1.49 -11.28 -8.88
CA ASP A 71 0.18 -10.87 -9.38
C ASP A 71 -0.38 -9.75 -8.48
N PRO A 72 0.02 -8.49 -8.72
CA PRO A 72 -0.24 -7.42 -7.77
C PRO A 72 -1.68 -6.87 -7.86
N PHE A 73 -2.19 -6.40 -6.74
CA PHE A 73 -3.33 -5.48 -6.68
C PHE A 73 -3.04 -4.35 -5.70
N VAL A 74 -3.45 -3.13 -6.03
CA VAL A 74 -3.26 -1.98 -5.14
C VAL A 74 -4.43 -1.88 -4.17
N THR A 75 -4.14 -1.72 -2.89
CA THR A 75 -5.16 -1.73 -1.84
C THR A 75 -4.92 -0.67 -0.78
N ASP A 76 -5.99 -0.29 -0.09
CA ASP A 76 -5.95 0.49 1.14
C ASP A 76 -7.25 0.28 1.92
N THR A 77 -7.27 0.66 3.20
CA THR A 77 -8.45 0.57 4.06
C THR A 77 -9.11 1.95 4.25
N THR A 78 -10.37 1.95 4.66
CA THR A 78 -11.15 3.15 4.94
C THR A 78 -10.76 3.80 6.27
N THR A 79 -11.11 5.08 6.44
CA THR A 79 -10.86 5.80 7.70
C THR A 79 -11.98 5.62 8.70
N MET A 80 -11.62 5.52 9.98
CA MET A 80 -12.58 5.50 11.09
C MET A 80 -13.35 6.81 11.30
N TYR A 81 -12.80 7.95 10.91
CA TYR A 81 -13.48 9.25 11.05
C TYR A 81 -14.39 9.51 9.85
N LYS A 82 -15.48 10.28 10.05
CA LYS A 82 -16.40 10.74 9.00
C LYS A 82 -15.69 11.72 8.05
N ALA A 83 -14.76 11.20 7.27
CA ALA A 83 -14.00 11.88 6.24
C ALA A 83 -14.28 11.20 4.89
N LYS A 84 -13.63 11.67 3.83
CA LYS A 84 -13.94 11.24 2.46
C LYS A 84 -13.39 9.86 2.09
N ARG A 85 -12.81 9.15 3.04
CA ARG A 85 -12.45 7.73 2.94
C ARG A 85 -13.36 6.85 3.77
N TYR A 86 -14.46 7.37 4.33
CA TYR A 86 -15.36 6.64 5.25
C TYR A 86 -16.11 5.44 4.63
N THR A 87 -16.20 5.36 3.30
CA THR A 87 -16.76 4.19 2.60
C THR A 87 -15.93 3.91 1.36
N ALA A 88 -15.84 2.65 0.94
CA ALA A 88 -15.11 2.28 -0.28
C ALA A 88 -15.57 3.10 -1.50
N ARG A 89 -16.87 3.38 -1.65
CA ARG A 89 -17.39 4.19 -2.77
C ARG A 89 -16.81 5.60 -2.82
N VAL A 90 -16.74 6.28 -1.67
CA VAL A 90 -16.19 7.65 -1.63
C VAL A 90 -14.67 7.59 -1.75
N TYR A 91 -14.05 6.52 -1.26
CA TYR A 91 -12.61 6.34 -1.42
C TYR A 91 -12.22 6.10 -2.88
N TYR A 92 -12.91 5.24 -3.62
CA TYR A 92 -12.71 5.05 -5.06
C TYR A 92 -12.78 6.37 -5.84
N ARG A 93 -13.75 7.25 -5.52
CA ARG A 93 -13.83 8.58 -6.15
C ARG A 93 -12.59 9.44 -5.89
N THR A 94 -11.98 9.30 -4.72
CA THR A 94 -10.75 10.02 -4.37
C THR A 94 -9.54 9.39 -5.07
N ALA A 95 -9.41 8.07 -5.03
CA ALA A 95 -8.38 7.30 -5.72
C ALA A 95 -8.34 7.62 -7.22
N PHE A 96 -9.49 7.58 -7.89
CA PHE A 96 -9.60 7.88 -9.32
C PHE A 96 -9.26 9.33 -9.64
N ALA A 97 -9.71 10.28 -8.81
CA ALA A 97 -9.36 11.69 -8.97
C ALA A 97 -7.85 11.96 -8.79
N HIS A 98 -7.17 11.08 -8.06
CA HIS A 98 -5.73 11.15 -7.83
C HIS A 98 -4.91 10.30 -8.80
N GLY A 99 -5.54 9.61 -9.76
CA GLY A 99 -4.86 8.84 -10.80
C GLY A 99 -4.62 7.35 -10.48
N PHE A 100 -5.17 6.83 -9.38
CA PHE A 100 -5.16 5.39 -9.06
C PHE A 100 -6.23 4.64 -9.85
N LEU A 101 -6.06 4.62 -11.17
CA LEU A 101 -6.95 3.92 -12.10
C LEU A 101 -6.38 2.53 -12.39
N PRO A 102 -7.20 1.46 -12.36
CA PRO A 102 -6.73 0.12 -12.71
C PRO A 102 -6.07 0.05 -14.09
N SER A 103 -6.60 0.79 -15.07
CA SER A 103 -6.03 0.87 -16.42
C SER A 103 -4.68 1.58 -16.49
N TYR A 104 -4.41 2.53 -15.60
CA TYR A 104 -3.13 3.23 -15.55
C TYR A 104 -2.06 2.39 -14.83
N LEU A 105 -2.45 1.79 -13.71
CA LEU A 105 -1.57 0.96 -12.88
C LEU A 105 -1.36 -0.45 -13.45
N ASP A 106 -2.17 -0.84 -14.45
CA ASP A 106 -2.16 -2.17 -15.05
C ASP A 106 -2.43 -3.28 -14.01
N CYS A 107 -3.23 -3.00 -12.98
CA CYS A 107 -3.62 -3.98 -11.96
C CYS A 107 -4.92 -3.57 -11.25
N PRO A 108 -5.62 -4.50 -10.57
CA PRO A 108 -6.80 -4.15 -9.80
C PRO A 108 -6.51 -3.13 -8.69
N VAL A 109 -7.48 -2.24 -8.44
CA VAL A 109 -7.49 -1.36 -7.26
C VAL A 109 -8.65 -1.78 -6.37
N ILE A 110 -8.34 -2.29 -5.17
CA ILE A 110 -9.30 -2.90 -4.26
C ILE A 110 -9.26 -2.17 -2.92
N ILE A 111 -10.34 -1.49 -2.54
CA ILE A 111 -10.48 -0.96 -1.18
C ILE A 111 -10.88 -2.12 -0.27
N ALA A 112 -10.01 -2.49 0.65
CA ALA A 112 -10.03 -3.80 1.31
C ALA A 112 -11.28 -4.03 2.17
N ASP A 113 -11.85 -2.96 2.71
CA ASP A 113 -13.06 -2.99 3.55
C ASP A 113 -14.33 -3.31 2.75
N GLY A 114 -14.27 -3.24 1.42
CA GLY A 114 -15.41 -3.52 0.55
C GLY A 114 -16.58 -2.54 0.74
N LEU A 115 -17.76 -2.91 0.21
CA LEU A 115 -18.96 -2.08 0.33
C LEU A 115 -19.69 -2.24 1.68
N LYS A 116 -19.40 -3.34 2.39
CA LYS A 116 -20.00 -3.72 3.67
C LYS A 116 -18.96 -4.45 4.54
N ASP A 117 -17.91 -3.77 4.99
CA ASP A 117 -16.90 -4.24 5.99
C ASP A 117 -16.78 -5.77 6.07
N GLU A 118 -16.14 -6.39 5.07
CA GLU A 118 -15.92 -7.84 5.03
C GLU A 118 -14.52 -8.18 5.54
N GLY A 119 -14.35 -8.14 6.86
CA GLY A 119 -13.12 -8.56 7.53
C GLY A 119 -13.13 -10.04 7.92
N VAL A 120 -11.94 -10.57 8.15
CA VAL A 120 -11.68 -11.91 8.68
C VAL A 120 -11.09 -11.75 10.07
N GLN A 121 -11.78 -12.26 11.08
CA GLN A 121 -11.29 -12.26 12.44
C GLN A 121 -10.15 -13.27 12.59
N VAL A 122 -8.93 -12.78 12.82
CA VAL A 122 -7.72 -13.62 12.98
C VAL A 122 -7.41 -13.93 14.44
N ASN A 123 -7.92 -13.11 15.38
CA ASN A 123 -7.95 -13.43 16.81
C ASN A 123 -9.08 -12.62 17.49
N GLU A 124 -9.20 -12.75 18.82
CA GLU A 124 -10.26 -12.08 19.60
C GLU A 124 -10.26 -10.55 19.50
N GLN A 125 -9.16 -9.93 19.07
CA GLN A 125 -8.95 -8.49 19.08
C GLN A 125 -8.58 -7.90 17.70
N VAL A 126 -8.32 -8.73 16.69
CA VAL A 126 -7.78 -8.32 15.40
C VAL A 126 -8.62 -8.91 14.28
N GLU A 127 -9.13 -8.02 13.44
CA GLU A 127 -9.81 -8.31 12.19
C GLU A 127 -8.93 -7.79 11.04
N ILE A 128 -8.79 -8.57 9.97
CA ILE A 128 -8.01 -8.19 8.79
C ILE A 128 -8.94 -8.21 7.59
N ALA A 129 -8.89 -7.17 6.75
CA ALA A 129 -9.66 -7.14 5.53
C ALA A 129 -9.40 -8.38 4.66
N LYS A 130 -10.47 -9.03 4.19
CA LYS A 130 -10.38 -10.35 3.54
C LYS A 130 -9.43 -10.38 2.35
N SER A 131 -9.41 -9.35 1.51
CA SER A 131 -8.50 -9.27 0.37
C SER A 131 -7.02 -9.25 0.76
N ILE A 132 -6.69 -8.73 1.94
CA ILE A 132 -5.32 -8.74 2.47
C ILE A 132 -5.01 -10.13 3.05
N TYR A 133 -5.97 -10.73 3.77
CA TYR A 133 -5.82 -12.08 4.32
C TYR A 133 -5.58 -13.14 3.23
N ASP A 134 -6.26 -13.02 2.09
CA ASP A 134 -6.16 -13.97 0.97
C ASP A 134 -4.91 -13.74 0.07
N SER A 135 -4.04 -12.78 0.40
CA SER A 135 -2.84 -12.49 -0.40
C SER A 135 -1.62 -13.33 0.02
N ASP A 136 -0.85 -13.81 -0.96
CA ASP A 136 0.38 -14.60 -0.75
C ASP A 136 1.52 -13.74 -0.19
N ALA A 137 1.54 -12.45 -0.56
CA ALA A 137 2.55 -11.49 -0.15
C ALA A 137 1.96 -10.08 -0.02
N MET A 138 2.59 -9.22 0.78
CA MET A 138 2.20 -7.82 0.92
C MET A 138 3.41 -6.88 0.90
N LEU A 139 3.32 -5.84 0.09
CA LEU A 139 4.24 -4.70 0.05
C LEU A 139 3.52 -3.44 0.54
N VAL A 140 4.05 -2.78 1.58
CA VAL A 140 3.44 -1.59 2.17
C VAL A 140 4.21 -0.34 1.74
N LEU A 141 3.52 0.57 1.06
CA LEU A 141 4.03 1.85 0.59
C LEU A 141 3.59 2.98 1.54
N SER A 142 4.55 3.53 2.26
CA SER A 142 4.32 4.60 3.22
C SER A 142 5.13 5.83 2.88
N HIS A 143 4.54 7.01 3.13
CA HIS A 143 5.20 8.29 2.99
C HIS A 143 5.13 9.03 4.33
N ALA A 144 6.26 9.55 4.80
CA ALA A 144 6.30 10.34 6.02
C ALA A 144 5.77 11.75 5.71
N THR A 145 4.52 12.01 6.04
CA THR A 145 4.03 13.38 6.19
C THR A 145 4.02 13.71 7.66
N GLY A 146 4.92 14.60 8.08
CA GLY A 146 4.99 15.06 9.46
C GLY A 146 3.66 15.68 9.88
N HIS A 147 2.87 14.94 10.65
CA HIS A 147 1.81 15.50 11.46
C HIS A 147 2.41 15.81 12.83
N SER A 148 2.32 17.07 13.26
CA SER A 148 2.86 17.59 14.53
C SER A 148 2.23 16.98 15.80
N ALA A 149 1.53 15.85 15.72
CA ALA A 149 0.83 15.23 16.84
C ALA A 149 0.82 13.69 16.84
N ALA A 150 1.44 13.02 15.86
CA ALA A 150 1.53 11.56 15.88
C ALA A 150 2.83 11.10 15.20
N SER A 151 3.61 10.36 15.96
CA SER A 151 4.84 9.65 15.63
C SER A 151 4.82 9.05 14.20
N PHE A 152 5.97 9.01 13.53
CA PHE A 152 6.22 8.43 12.19
C PHE A 152 5.43 7.12 11.94
N GLY A 153 4.20 7.23 11.43
CA GLY A 153 3.33 6.09 11.11
C GLY A 153 3.68 5.51 9.73
N GLY A 154 4.87 4.92 9.61
CA GLY A 154 5.43 4.48 8.32
C GLY A 154 5.29 2.99 8.02
N ALA A 155 4.87 2.14 8.95
CA ALA A 155 4.81 0.70 8.71
C ALA A 155 3.59 0.02 9.32
N ILE A 156 2.99 0.63 10.35
CA ILE A 156 1.78 0.13 11.01
C ILE A 156 0.74 1.24 10.95
N SER A 157 -0.06 1.26 9.88
CA SER A 157 -1.36 1.93 9.90
C SER A 157 -2.42 0.85 9.79
N VAL A 158 -3.02 0.50 10.93
CA VAL A 158 -4.26 -0.28 10.97
C VAL A 158 -5.37 0.74 10.73
N GLY A 159 -5.98 0.70 9.55
CA GLY A 159 -7.25 1.37 9.33
C GLY A 159 -8.32 0.29 9.44
N ARG A 160 -9.09 0.37 10.53
CA ARG A 160 -9.95 -0.68 11.10
C ARG A 160 -9.30 -2.03 11.34
#